data_AF-A0A350AC95-F1
#
_entry.id   AF-A0A350AC95-F1
#
_cell.length_a   1.000
_cell.length_b   1.000
_cell.length_c   1.000
_cell.angle_alpha   90.00
_cell.angle_beta   90.00
_cell.angle_gamma   90.00
#
_symmetry.space_group_name_H-M   'P 1'
#
loop_
_entity.id
_entity.type
_entity.pdbx_description
1 polymer ?
#
loop_
_entity_poly.entity_id
_entity_poly.type
_entity_poly.pdbx_seq_one_letter_code
_entity_poly.pdbx_strand_id
1 'polypeptide(L)'
;IYSFQGADPEGFDRMKDHFAGELSKVEKTLQDSELLYSFRSSDAILQLVDQTFQGDMADGLGDRIKHIAFKGDMPGRVDVWPMIEPSEKPEEREWDDPLDLKGRTNNKVVLAQQIASEIKRMMNDETLPVKVEGIWSRRKITPGDFLILVQGRGNGIFDEVI
;
A
#
# COMPACT_ATOMS: atom_id res chain seq x y z
N ILE A 1 12.79 3.40 1.08
CA ILE A 1 11.93 4.00 2.14
C ILE A 1 12.67 4.58 3.35
N TYR A 2 13.92 4.16 3.65
CA TYR A 2 14.72 4.70 4.77
C TYR A 2 15.89 5.59 4.32
N SER A 3 15.82 6.18 3.12
CA SER A 3 16.88 7.06 2.61
C SER A 3 17.12 8.28 3.51
N PHE A 4 16.09 8.79 4.18
CA PHE A 4 16.21 9.85 5.18
C PHE A 4 17.02 9.45 6.43
N GLN A 5 17.24 8.15 6.66
CA GLN A 5 18.11 7.60 7.71
C GLN A 5 19.49 7.21 7.18
N GLY A 6 19.81 7.52 5.91
CA GLY A 6 21.08 7.18 5.28
C GLY A 6 21.14 5.75 4.74
N ALA A 7 20.00 5.10 4.47
CA ALA A 7 20.01 3.82 3.78
C ALA A 7 20.60 3.98 2.35
N ASP A 8 21.54 3.10 2.00
CA ASP A 8 22.24 3.05 0.70
C ASP A 8 21.86 1.75 -0.05
N PRO A 9 20.84 1.79 -0.92
CA PRO A 9 20.44 0.62 -1.72
C PRO A 9 21.55 0.15 -2.66
N GLU A 10 22.29 1.06 -3.28
CA GLU A 10 23.40 0.73 -4.17
C GLU A 10 24.53 -0.01 -3.43
N GLY A 11 24.67 0.25 -2.13
CA GLY A 11 25.60 -0.47 -1.26
C GLY A 11 25.34 -1.97 -1.21
N PHE A 12 24.09 -2.40 -1.38
CA PHE A 12 23.76 -3.83 -1.45
C PHE A 12 24.32 -4.48 -2.71
N ASP A 13 24.11 -3.85 -3.87
CA ASP A 13 24.59 -4.36 -5.16
C ASP A 13 26.13 -4.39 -5.20
N ARG A 14 26.78 -3.32 -4.74
CA ARG A 14 28.25 -3.28 -4.64
C ARG A 14 28.80 -4.40 -3.78
N MET A 15 28.12 -4.72 -2.67
CA MET A 15 28.55 -5.78 -1.77
C MET A 15 28.30 -7.17 -2.36
N LYS A 16 27.19 -7.35 -3.09
CA LYS A 16 26.89 -8.56 -3.85
C LYS A 16 27.97 -8.84 -4.89
N ASP A 17 28.33 -7.85 -5.69
CA ASP A 17 29.40 -7.95 -6.70
C ASP A 17 30.76 -8.24 -6.07
N HIS A 18 31.07 -7.56 -4.96
CA HIS A 18 32.31 -7.79 -4.21
C HIS A 18 32.42 -9.26 -3.76
N PHE A 19 31.39 -9.78 -3.09
CA PHE A 19 31.42 -11.18 -2.62
C PHE A 19 31.39 -12.19 -3.77
N ALA A 20 30.68 -11.91 -4.86
CA ALA A 20 30.71 -12.75 -6.05
C ALA A 20 32.14 -12.86 -6.62
N GLY A 21 32.86 -11.74 -6.70
CA GLY A 21 34.25 -11.71 -7.11
C GLY A 21 35.19 -12.45 -6.16
N GLU A 22 35.09 -12.23 -4.85
CA GLU A 22 35.95 -12.95 -3.87
C GLU A 22 35.70 -14.46 -3.85
N LEU A 23 34.43 -14.90 -3.96
CA LEU A 23 34.10 -16.32 -4.03
C LEU A 23 34.65 -16.98 -5.30
N SER A 24 34.60 -16.28 -6.44
CA SER A 24 35.14 -16.82 -7.70
C SER A 24 36.64 -17.13 -7.63
N LYS A 25 37.41 -16.37 -6.83
CA LYS A 25 38.86 -16.60 -6.64
C LYS A 25 39.18 -17.92 -5.94
N VAL A 26 38.21 -18.46 -5.20
CA VAL A 26 38.32 -19.76 -4.51
C VAL A 26 37.41 -20.82 -5.14
N GLU A 27 37.08 -20.66 -6.42
CA GLU A 27 36.26 -21.58 -7.22
C GLU A 27 34.86 -21.83 -6.61
N LYS A 28 34.33 -20.84 -5.88
CA LYS A 28 32.97 -20.86 -5.32
C LYS A 28 32.09 -19.87 -6.07
N THR A 29 30.80 -20.18 -6.14
CA THR A 29 29.80 -19.31 -6.77
C THR A 29 28.86 -18.76 -5.71
N LEU A 30 28.66 -17.44 -5.70
CA LEU A 30 27.60 -16.82 -4.92
C LEU A 30 26.25 -17.31 -5.44
N GLN A 31 25.42 -17.89 -4.57
CA GLN A 31 24.09 -18.32 -4.94
C GLN A 31 23.16 -17.10 -4.93
N ASP A 32 22.73 -16.70 -6.11
CA ASP A 32 21.69 -15.70 -6.27
C ASP A 32 20.33 -16.42 -6.24
N SER A 33 19.47 -16.06 -5.30
CA SER A 33 18.21 -16.77 -5.09
C SER A 33 17.13 -15.78 -4.68
N GLU A 34 16.02 -15.83 -5.41
CA GLU A 34 14.89 -14.93 -5.22
C GLU A 34 13.74 -15.64 -4.48
N LEU A 35 13.08 -14.92 -3.57
CA LEU A 35 11.88 -15.38 -2.90
C LEU A 35 10.63 -14.84 -3.60
N LEU A 36 10.27 -15.46 -4.73
CA LEU A 36 9.17 -14.99 -5.56
C LEU A 36 7.77 -15.33 -4.98
N TYR A 37 7.66 -16.37 -4.16
CA TYR A 37 6.37 -16.81 -3.62
C TYR A 37 5.90 -15.94 -2.44
N SER A 38 4.73 -15.32 -2.60
CA SER A 38 4.02 -14.65 -1.52
C SER A 38 2.95 -15.55 -0.90
N PHE A 39 3.06 -15.76 0.41
CA PHE A 39 2.10 -16.54 1.21
C PHE A 39 1.02 -15.68 1.87
N ARG A 40 1.16 -14.35 1.78
CA ARG A 40 0.38 -13.37 2.54
C ARG A 40 -0.77 -12.76 1.74
N SER A 41 -0.57 -12.54 0.44
CA SER A 41 -1.50 -11.78 -0.39
C SER A 41 -2.14 -12.62 -1.48
N SER A 42 -3.27 -12.15 -1.99
CA SER A 42 -3.94 -12.70 -3.17
C SER A 42 -3.25 -12.24 -4.45
N ASP A 43 -3.49 -12.99 -5.52
CA ASP A 43 -2.95 -12.72 -6.84
C ASP A 43 -3.32 -11.32 -7.35
N ALA A 44 -4.56 -10.86 -7.15
CA ALA A 44 -5.01 -9.53 -7.57
C ALA A 44 -4.17 -8.38 -6.99
N ILE A 45 -3.79 -8.48 -5.71
CA ILE A 45 -2.95 -7.45 -5.06
C ILE A 45 -1.52 -7.50 -5.61
N LEU A 46 -0.97 -8.71 -5.77
CA LEU A 46 0.39 -8.92 -6.24
C LEU A 46 0.56 -8.43 -7.68
N GLN A 47 -0.40 -8.73 -8.56
CA GLN A 47 -0.40 -8.24 -9.93
C GLN A 47 -0.46 -6.72 -9.99
N LEU A 48 -1.30 -6.05 -9.18
CA LEU A 48 -1.33 -4.59 -9.14
C LEU A 48 0.05 -4.02 -8.80
N VAL A 49 0.72 -4.57 -7.79
CA VAL A 49 2.06 -4.13 -7.38
C VAL A 49 3.05 -4.31 -8.53
N ASP A 50 3.10 -5.50 -9.14
CA ASP A 50 3.98 -5.79 -10.29
C ASP A 50 3.71 -4.87 -11.49
N GLN A 51 2.46 -4.46 -11.71
CA GLN A 51 2.08 -3.54 -12.79
C GLN A 51 2.37 -2.08 -12.46
N THR A 52 2.35 -1.70 -11.18
CA THR A 52 2.64 -0.33 -10.75
C THR A 52 4.12 0.00 -10.89
N PHE A 53 4.99 -0.98 -10.62
CA PHE A 53 6.43 -0.80 -10.63
C PHE A 53 7.06 -1.36 -11.91
N GLN A 54 6.86 -0.63 -13.01
CA GLN A 54 7.45 -0.92 -14.33
C GLN A 54 8.17 0.32 -14.89
N GLY A 55 9.14 0.09 -15.78
CA GLY A 55 9.92 1.18 -16.39
C GLY A 55 10.63 2.02 -15.33
N ASP A 56 10.53 3.34 -15.45
CA ASP A 56 11.14 4.29 -14.51
C ASP A 56 10.67 4.09 -13.05
N MET A 57 9.47 3.56 -12.84
CA MET A 57 8.96 3.28 -11.49
C MET A 57 9.62 2.07 -10.84
N ALA A 58 10.28 1.20 -11.61
CA ALA A 58 11.05 0.08 -11.07
C ALA A 58 12.46 0.49 -10.61
N ASP A 59 12.87 1.74 -10.84
CA ASP A 59 14.22 2.19 -10.52
C ASP A 59 14.54 2.05 -9.02
N GLY A 60 15.70 1.48 -8.72
CA GLY A 60 16.13 1.14 -7.36
C GLY A 60 15.42 -0.05 -6.70
N LEU A 61 14.57 -0.80 -7.42
CA LEU A 61 13.90 -2.02 -6.91
C LEU A 61 14.47 -3.32 -7.51
N GLY A 62 15.46 -3.21 -8.39
CA GLY A 62 16.11 -4.32 -9.10
C GLY A 62 15.54 -4.56 -10.52
N ASP A 63 16.15 -5.49 -11.25
CA ASP A 63 15.87 -5.70 -12.69
C ASP A 63 14.46 -6.22 -12.99
N ARG A 64 13.81 -6.90 -12.02
CA ARG A 64 12.47 -7.47 -12.22
C ARG A 64 11.73 -7.66 -10.91
N ILE A 65 10.66 -6.89 -10.71
CA ILE A 65 9.69 -7.17 -9.66
C ILE A 65 8.70 -8.20 -10.19
N LYS A 66 8.66 -9.36 -9.56
CA LYS A 66 7.71 -10.42 -9.91
C LYS A 66 7.29 -11.16 -8.65
N HIS A 67 5.99 -11.24 -8.42
CA HIS A 67 5.43 -12.03 -7.34
C HIS A 67 4.67 -13.24 -7.88
N ILE A 68 4.70 -14.33 -7.12
CA ILE A 68 3.90 -15.54 -7.38
C ILE A 68 3.00 -15.76 -6.17
N ALA A 69 1.69 -15.73 -6.35
CA ALA A 69 0.74 -16.03 -5.27
C ALA A 69 0.84 -17.52 -4.90
N PHE A 70 1.22 -17.83 -3.66
CA PHE A 70 1.15 -19.21 -3.16
C PHE A 70 -0.29 -19.69 -3.03
N LYS A 71 -1.20 -18.78 -2.66
CA LYS A 71 -2.64 -19.02 -2.55
C LYS A 71 -3.33 -18.52 -3.81
N GLY A 72 -3.08 -19.18 -4.94
CA GLY A 72 -3.57 -18.73 -6.25
C GLY A 72 -5.10 -18.65 -6.37
N ASP A 73 -5.84 -19.35 -5.49
CA ASP A 73 -7.30 -19.34 -5.41
C ASP A 73 -7.85 -18.32 -4.39
N MET A 74 -6.99 -17.58 -3.67
CA MET A 74 -7.43 -16.57 -2.70
C MET A 74 -8.10 -15.40 -3.42
N PRO A 75 -9.37 -15.10 -3.11
CA PRO A 75 -10.03 -13.93 -3.67
C PRO A 75 -9.32 -12.63 -3.26
N GLY A 76 -9.23 -11.69 -4.20
CA GLY A 76 -8.66 -10.36 -3.99
C GLY A 76 -9.44 -9.30 -4.75
N ARG A 77 -9.39 -8.06 -4.27
CA ARG A 77 -10.05 -6.91 -4.88
C ARG A 77 -9.17 -5.69 -4.65
N VAL A 78 -9.07 -4.86 -5.69
CA VAL A 78 -8.41 -3.55 -5.67
C VAL A 78 -9.43 -2.57 -6.21
N ASP A 79 -9.71 -1.52 -5.44
CA ASP A 79 -10.55 -0.42 -5.89
C ASP A 79 -9.70 0.84 -6.05
N VAL A 80 -9.85 1.52 -7.18
CA VAL A 80 -9.24 2.82 -7.43
C VAL A 80 -10.36 3.86 -7.41
N TRP A 81 -10.28 4.79 -6.47
CA TRP A 81 -11.29 5.84 -6.33
C TRP A 81 -10.94 7.05 -7.18
N PRO A 82 -11.94 7.76 -7.72
CA PRO A 82 -11.70 8.99 -8.46
C PRO A 82 -11.08 10.07 -7.55
N MET A 83 -10.28 10.94 -8.15
CA MET A 83 -9.69 12.08 -7.45
C MET A 83 -10.76 13.09 -7.04
N ILE A 84 -10.65 13.62 -5.82
CA ILE A 84 -11.53 14.68 -5.31
C ILE A 84 -10.83 16.02 -5.50
N GLU A 85 -11.35 16.80 -6.43
CA GLU A 85 -10.82 18.13 -6.73
C GLU A 85 -11.07 19.11 -5.57
N PRO A 86 -10.14 20.03 -5.28
CA PRO A 86 -10.36 21.13 -4.35
C PRO A 86 -11.57 21.99 -4.76
N SER A 87 -12.39 22.40 -3.80
CA SER A 87 -13.49 23.33 -4.08
C SER A 87 -12.96 24.72 -4.44
N GLU A 88 -13.35 25.25 -5.60
CA GLU A 88 -12.99 26.62 -6.01
C GLU A 88 -13.76 27.72 -5.25
N LYS A 89 -14.88 27.37 -4.63
CA LYS A 89 -15.73 28.33 -3.92
C LYS A 89 -15.39 28.35 -2.43
N PRO A 90 -15.17 29.54 -1.84
CA PRO A 90 -15.08 29.65 -0.39
C PRO A 90 -16.41 29.24 0.22
N GLU A 91 -16.37 28.45 1.28
CA GLU A 91 -17.56 28.19 2.09
C GLU A 91 -18.04 29.46 2.78
N GLU A 92 -19.35 29.66 2.80
CA GLU A 92 -19.99 30.61 3.70
C GLU A 92 -19.74 30.12 5.14
N ARG A 93 -18.87 30.83 5.86
CA ARG A 93 -18.59 30.62 7.28
C ARG A 93 -19.41 31.60 8.11
N GLU A 94 -19.88 31.15 9.25
CA GLU A 94 -20.44 32.04 10.25
C GLU A 94 -19.32 32.89 10.87
N TRP A 95 -19.66 34.08 11.34
CA TRP A 95 -18.68 35.05 11.82
C TRP A 95 -17.99 34.62 13.14
N ASP A 96 -18.59 33.68 13.87
CA ASP A 96 -18.07 33.08 15.11
C ASP A 96 -17.40 31.72 14.89
N ASP A 97 -17.29 31.25 13.64
CA ASP A 97 -16.60 30.01 13.31
C ASP A 97 -15.10 30.13 13.66
N PRO A 98 -14.54 29.16 14.41
CA PRO A 98 -13.10 29.06 14.63
C PRO A 98 -12.31 29.11 13.31
N LEU A 99 -11.27 29.95 13.26
CA LEU A 99 -10.45 30.12 12.05
C LEU A 99 -9.77 28.82 11.58
N ASP A 100 -9.48 27.92 12.52
CA ASP A 100 -8.81 26.63 12.26
C ASP A 100 -9.73 25.53 11.72
N LEU A 101 -11.05 25.75 11.65
CA LEU A 101 -11.96 24.80 11.00
C LEU A 101 -11.69 24.77 9.50
N LYS A 102 -11.35 23.58 8.98
CA LYS A 102 -11.39 23.34 7.55
C LYS A 102 -12.84 23.28 7.12
N GLY A 103 -13.12 23.88 5.96
CA GLY A 103 -14.47 23.87 5.42
C GLY A 103 -14.97 22.47 5.07
N ARG A 104 -16.29 22.24 5.10
CA ARG A 104 -16.94 20.97 4.74
C ARG A 104 -16.73 20.61 3.26
N THR A 105 -16.48 21.61 2.39
CA THR A 105 -16.10 21.44 0.98
C THR A 105 -14.60 21.18 0.79
N ASN A 106 -13.80 21.20 1.85
CA ASN A 106 -12.38 20.84 1.76
C ASN A 106 -12.27 19.40 1.26
N ASN A 107 -11.54 19.18 0.17
CA ASN A 107 -11.40 17.87 -0.46
C ASN A 107 -10.90 16.77 0.50
N LYS A 108 -10.11 17.12 1.52
CA LYS A 108 -9.64 16.18 2.54
C LYS A 108 -10.77 15.74 3.47
N VAL A 109 -11.65 16.66 3.88
CA VAL A 109 -12.83 16.36 4.70
C VAL A 109 -13.80 15.47 3.93
N VAL A 110 -14.02 15.78 2.65
CA VAL A 110 -14.87 14.95 1.77
C VAL A 110 -14.29 13.55 1.61
N LEU A 111 -12.99 13.41 1.35
CA LEU A 111 -12.35 12.11 1.23
C LEU A 111 -12.45 11.30 2.54
N ALA A 112 -12.23 11.93 3.70
CA ALA A 112 -12.36 11.25 4.99
C ALA A 112 -13.80 10.75 5.24
N GLN A 113 -14.81 11.56 4.90
CA GLN A 113 -16.22 11.16 4.99
C GLN A 113 -16.56 10.01 4.03
N GLN A 114 -16.01 10.00 2.81
CA GLN A 114 -16.17 8.90 1.87
C GLN A 114 -15.54 7.61 2.39
N ILE A 115 -14.32 7.68 2.95
CA ILE A 115 -13.64 6.54 3.58
C ILE A 115 -14.50 5.96 4.72
N ALA A 116 -14.96 6.82 5.64
CA ALA A 116 -15.78 6.38 6.77
C ALA A 116 -17.11 5.75 6.33
N SER A 117 -17.76 6.35 5.33
CA SER A 117 -19.02 5.83 4.77
C SER A 117 -18.83 4.46 4.12
N GLU A 118 -17.74 4.29 3.38
CA GLU A 118 -17.45 3.02 2.73
C GLU A 118 -17.09 1.93 3.75
N ILE A 119 -16.26 2.22 4.76
CA ILE A 119 -15.96 1.28 5.84
C ILE A 119 -17.24 0.80 6.51
N LYS A 120 -18.16 1.73 6.83
CA LYS A 120 -19.45 1.40 7.42
C LYS A 120 -20.30 0.51 6.50
N ARG A 121 -20.35 0.82 5.20
CA ARG A 121 -21.06 0.00 4.20
C ARG A 121 -20.45 -1.41 4.13
N MET A 122 -19.13 -1.52 4.02
CA MET A 122 -18.43 -2.80 3.96
C MET A 122 -18.67 -3.65 5.22
N MET A 123 -18.66 -3.05 6.41
CA MET A 123 -18.97 -3.75 7.65
C MET A 123 -20.40 -4.30 7.68
N ASN A 124 -21.37 -3.58 7.13
CA ASN A 124 -22.76 -4.00 7.09
C ASN A 124 -23.00 -5.08 6.02
N ASP A 125 -22.51 -4.82 4.80
CA ASP A 125 -23.00 -5.49 3.60
C ASP A 125 -22.01 -6.51 3.04
N GLU A 126 -20.74 -6.45 3.43
CA GLU A 126 -19.68 -7.30 2.85
C GLU A 126 -19.11 -8.33 3.84
N THR A 127 -18.22 -9.17 3.30
CA THR A 127 -17.56 -10.26 4.01
C THR A 127 -16.14 -10.45 3.49
N LEU A 128 -15.24 -10.90 4.36
CA LEU A 128 -13.87 -11.27 3.99
C LEU A 128 -13.72 -12.79 3.81
N PRO A 129 -12.92 -13.25 2.83
CA PRO A 129 -12.58 -14.65 2.69
C PRO A 129 -11.66 -15.09 3.83
N VAL A 130 -11.98 -16.23 4.45
CA VAL A 130 -11.16 -16.88 5.46
C VAL A 130 -11.02 -18.35 5.15
N LYS A 131 -9.84 -18.92 5.39
CA LYS A 131 -9.59 -20.35 5.17
C LYS A 131 -9.83 -21.09 6.47
N VAL A 132 -10.88 -21.90 6.52
CA VAL A 132 -11.24 -22.75 7.67
C VAL A 132 -11.10 -24.19 7.22
N GLU A 133 -10.24 -24.96 7.89
CA GLU A 133 -9.97 -26.38 7.56
C GLU A 133 -9.59 -26.61 6.07
N GLY A 134 -8.90 -25.64 5.48
CA GLY A 134 -8.49 -25.71 4.06
C GLY A 134 -9.57 -25.28 3.06
N ILE A 135 -10.79 -25.00 3.51
CA ILE A 135 -11.92 -24.55 2.68
C ILE A 135 -12.12 -23.04 2.84
N TRP A 136 -12.37 -22.35 1.72
CA TRP A 136 -12.73 -20.94 1.76
C TRP A 136 -14.14 -20.75 2.29
N SER A 137 -14.24 -19.99 3.38
CA SER A 137 -15.48 -19.50 3.96
C SER A 137 -15.47 -17.97 3.98
N ARG A 138 -16.58 -17.37 4.40
CA ARG A 138 -16.76 -15.93 4.51
C ARG A 138 -17.11 -15.56 5.94
N ARG A 139 -16.47 -14.52 6.47
CA ARG A 139 -16.83 -13.92 7.76
C ARG A 139 -17.19 -12.46 7.60
N LYS A 140 -17.95 -11.93 8.56
CA LYS A 140 -18.21 -10.50 8.65
C LYS A 140 -16.90 -9.72 8.84
N ILE A 141 -16.90 -8.53 8.25
CA ILE A 141 -15.82 -7.56 8.38
C ILE A 141 -15.96 -6.86 9.73
N THR A 142 -14.84 -6.66 10.40
CA THR A 142 -14.74 -6.02 11.70
C THR A 142 -13.85 -4.78 11.61
N PRO A 143 -13.94 -3.82 12.56
CA PRO A 143 -13.08 -2.64 12.54
C PRO A 143 -11.57 -2.96 12.50
N GLY A 144 -11.16 -4.08 13.12
CA GLY A 144 -9.75 -4.51 13.13
C GLY A 144 -9.21 -5.01 11.79
N ASP A 145 -10.05 -5.12 10.76
CA ASP A 145 -9.65 -5.54 9.42
C ASP A 145 -9.19 -4.38 8.53
N PHE A 146 -9.38 -3.14 8.99
CA PHE A 146 -9.04 -1.95 8.22
C PHE A 146 -7.71 -1.35 8.67
N LEU A 147 -6.86 -1.02 7.70
CA LEU A 147 -5.62 -0.26 7.90
C LEU A 147 -5.58 0.86 6.87
N ILE A 148 -5.56 2.11 7.34
CA ILE A 148 -5.46 3.30 6.48
C ILE A 148 -4.01 3.80 6.52
N LEU A 149 -3.33 3.75 5.37
CA LEU A 149 -1.95 4.23 5.23
C LEU A 149 -1.94 5.64 4.67
N VAL A 150 -1.24 6.55 5.35
CA VAL A 150 -1.00 7.93 4.91
C VAL A 150 0.49 8.22 4.92
N GLN A 151 0.93 9.15 4.07
CA GLN A 151 2.36 9.48 3.93
C GLN A 151 2.95 10.19 5.17
N GLY A 152 2.15 10.94 5.91
CA GLY A 152 2.59 11.69 7.09
C GLY A 152 1.44 12.33 7.86
N ARG A 153 1.75 12.79 9.08
CA ARG A 153 0.73 13.30 10.02
C ARG A 153 0.42 14.79 9.88
N GLY A 154 1.36 15.63 9.45
CA GLY A 154 1.20 17.09 9.52
C GLY A 154 0.56 17.78 8.31
N ASN A 155 0.66 17.20 7.10
CA ASN A 155 0.35 17.92 5.86
C ASN A 155 -0.73 17.24 5.01
N GLY A 156 -1.21 16.07 5.46
CA GLY A 156 -2.06 15.18 4.69
C GLY A 156 -3.52 15.23 5.08
N ILE A 157 -4.16 14.06 4.95
CA ILE A 157 -5.54 13.76 5.38
C ILE A 157 -5.61 13.20 6.81
N PHE A 158 -4.46 12.95 7.44
CA PHE A 158 -4.36 12.24 8.73
C PHE A 158 -5.32 12.80 9.78
N ASP A 159 -5.31 14.11 10.02
CA ASP A 159 -6.14 14.74 11.05
C ASP A 159 -7.65 14.61 10.79
N GLU A 160 -8.06 14.40 9.53
CA GLU A 160 -9.48 14.25 9.16
C GLU A 160 -9.97 12.80 9.30
N VAL A 161 -9.05 11.84 9.37
CA VAL A 161 -9.36 10.39 9.39
C VAL A 161 -9.35 9.81 10.81
N ILE A 162 -8.67 10.47 11.77
CA ILE A 162 -8.52 9.97 13.15
C ILE A 162 -9.65 10.38 14.09
#